data_AF-A0A9W7B3C2-F1
#
_entry.id   AF-A0A9W7B3C2-F1
#
_cell.length_a   1.000
_cell.length_b   1.000
_cell.length_c   1.000
_cell.angle_alpha   90.00
_cell.angle_beta   90.00
_cell.angle_gamma   90.00
#
_symmetry.space_group_name_H-M   'P 1'
#
loop_
_entity.id
_entity.type
_entity.pdbx_description
1 polymer ?
#
loop_
_entity_poly.entity_id
_entity_poly.type
_entity_poly.pdbx_seq_one_letter_code
_entity_poly.pdbx_strand_id
1 'polypeptide(L)'
;MTTGRGSTMAAEMNRPKEFPGQIRVTNENLWISLFGGEEEEGQASPQSRSQRQVRGGYLKKKHAKEAQEKIVEEGMIRTKRFMQHKENADRQMNENSRKVKEKVAEIARKKEDNYRSLRKDLLQGNDLASDVGRYLLNHHTAQRAKVKKQYDTWNEEIYGTIATKIHTELDSRSYKHMHQEKLKHYDKFLAVTNAKGSVFRDIIIESEYDPLIPNRNSVKVQTEVLKDPIKRSVQRTLEEKGLSKDVIRPRETLNVLEWATGKIEATPHGFFAKMMSENRKPANATKSKTMESRVANCLDQYNIARGRAELDKEFPQGKKTKHTQKKEKLVLS
;
A
#
# COMPACT_ATOMS: atom_id res chain seq x y z
N MET A 1 6.33 -15.56 54.78
CA MET A 1 6.64 -16.42 53.63
C MET A 1 6.96 -15.54 52.44
N THR A 2 8.24 -15.60 52.03
CA THR A 2 8.78 -15.50 50.65
C THR A 2 8.48 -14.23 49.82
N THR A 3 9.34 -13.21 49.80
CA THR A 3 10.64 -13.03 49.09
C THR A 3 10.59 -12.95 47.55
N GLY A 4 11.06 -11.81 47.02
CA GLY A 4 11.54 -11.59 45.65
C GLY A 4 11.81 -10.10 45.44
N ARG A 5 12.96 -9.51 45.83
CA ARG A 5 14.31 -9.54 45.22
C ARG A 5 14.33 -9.34 43.70
N GLY A 6 14.94 -8.23 43.27
CA GLY A 6 15.62 -8.15 41.96
C GLY A 6 15.48 -6.85 41.18
N SER A 7 15.96 -5.72 41.69
CA SER A 7 16.26 -4.54 40.86
C SER A 7 17.69 -4.09 41.12
N THR A 8 18.58 -4.44 40.19
CA THR A 8 19.92 -3.86 39.96
C THR A 8 20.54 -4.64 38.79
N MET A 9 20.22 -4.24 37.56
CA MET A 9 21.03 -4.58 36.39
C MET A 9 21.17 -3.33 35.52
N ALA A 10 22.04 -2.43 35.98
CA ALA A 10 22.57 -1.32 35.19
C ALA A 10 24.04 -1.15 35.57
N ALA A 11 24.86 -2.17 35.28
CA ALA A 11 26.30 -2.11 35.44
C ALA A 11 27.01 -3.17 34.59
N GLU A 12 26.69 -3.26 33.30
CA GLU A 12 27.55 -4.02 32.38
C GLU A 12 27.26 -3.57 30.96
N MET A 13 28.10 -2.67 30.42
CA MET A 13 28.41 -2.52 28.99
C MET A 13 29.36 -1.34 28.83
N ASN A 14 30.58 -1.49 29.37
CA ASN A 14 31.71 -0.69 28.91
C ASN A 14 33.00 -1.47 29.13
N ARG A 15 33.23 -2.48 28.28
CA ARG A 15 34.57 -3.00 28.02
C ARG A 15 34.89 -2.71 26.55
N PRO A 16 35.96 -1.98 26.24
CA PRO A 16 36.45 -1.90 24.88
C PRO A 16 36.86 -3.30 24.41
N LYS A 17 36.45 -3.67 23.18
CA LYS A 17 36.89 -4.89 22.50
C LYS A 17 38.40 -4.79 22.26
N GLU A 18 39.16 -5.67 22.89
CA GLU A 18 40.58 -5.87 22.58
C GLU A 18 40.69 -6.54 21.21
N PHE A 19 41.49 -5.95 20.32
CA PHE A 19 41.85 -6.54 19.03
C PHE A 19 42.92 -7.63 19.25
N PRO A 20 42.73 -8.85 18.73
CA PRO A 20 43.76 -9.88 18.78
C PRO A 20 44.80 -9.59 17.70
N GLY A 21 45.98 -9.11 18.08
CA GLY A 21 47.03 -8.87 17.08
C GLY A 21 48.25 -8.08 17.51
N GLN A 22 48.58 -8.00 18.79
CA GLN A 22 49.84 -7.39 19.21
C GLN A 22 50.73 -8.44 19.88
N ILE A 23 51.61 -9.02 19.08
CA ILE A 23 52.75 -9.79 19.57
C ILE A 23 53.66 -8.80 20.30
N ARG A 24 53.71 -8.87 21.63
CA ARG A 24 54.77 -8.23 22.41
C ARG A 24 55.99 -9.14 22.39
N VAL A 25 56.98 -8.82 21.57
CA VAL A 25 58.36 -9.28 21.78
C VAL A 25 59.06 -8.22 22.61
N THR A 26 59.12 -8.41 23.92
CA THR A 26 60.08 -7.72 24.78
C THR A 26 61.11 -8.75 25.22
N ASN A 27 62.17 -8.87 24.43
CA ASN A 27 63.41 -9.43 24.91
C ASN A 27 64.53 -8.47 24.49
N GLU A 28 64.62 -7.36 25.23
CA GLU A 28 65.63 -6.32 25.02
C GLU A 28 67.06 -6.87 25.19
N ASN A 29 67.21 -8.04 25.83
CA ASN A 29 68.49 -8.73 26.00
C ASN A 29 69.04 -9.35 24.69
N LEU A 30 68.20 -9.59 23.67
CA LEU A 30 68.66 -10.12 22.37
C LEU A 30 69.28 -9.05 21.47
N TRP A 31 68.99 -7.76 21.69
CA TRP A 31 69.54 -6.67 20.88
C TRP A 31 70.98 -6.31 21.25
N ILE A 32 71.35 -6.48 22.53
CA ILE A 32 72.72 -6.23 23.01
C ILE A 32 73.67 -7.34 22.52
N SER A 33 73.19 -8.57 22.40
CA SER A 33 73.97 -9.71 21.88
C SER A 33 74.24 -9.67 20.38
N LEU A 34 73.41 -8.99 19.57
CA LEU A 34 73.56 -8.99 18.10
C LEU A 34 74.46 -7.86 17.58
N PHE A 35 74.67 -6.80 18.37
CA PHE A 35 75.45 -5.62 17.99
C PHE A 35 76.52 -5.19 19.00
N GLY A 36 76.58 -5.83 20.17
CA GLY A 36 77.69 -5.69 21.11
C GLY A 36 78.80 -6.67 20.74
N GLY A 37 79.67 -6.27 19.82
CA GLY A 37 80.91 -7.01 19.57
C GLY A 37 81.78 -6.98 20.82
N GLU A 38 82.07 -8.17 21.34
CA GLU A 38 83.12 -8.44 22.32
C GLU A 38 84.49 -8.06 21.71
N GLU A 39 85.26 -7.23 22.41
CA GLU A 39 86.71 -7.12 22.18
C GLU A 39 87.41 -7.92 23.28
N GLU A 40 87.99 -9.05 22.87
CA GLU A 40 88.80 -9.96 23.67
C GLU A 40 90.12 -9.29 24.11
N GLU A 41 90.48 -9.47 25.38
CA GLU A 41 91.82 -9.25 25.90
C GLU A 41 92.79 -10.31 25.36
N GLY A 42 93.68 -9.93 24.45
CA GLY A 42 94.82 -10.73 24.00
C GLY A 42 96.15 -10.06 24.34
N GLN A 43 96.89 -10.64 25.29
CA GLN A 43 98.29 -10.30 25.59
C GLN A 43 99.23 -10.76 24.47
N ALA A 44 100.14 -9.90 24.01
CA ALA A 44 101.45 -10.29 23.47
C ALA A 44 102.45 -9.13 23.58
N SER A 45 103.63 -9.43 24.12
CA SER A 45 104.79 -8.55 24.31
C SER A 45 105.82 -8.75 23.16
N PRO A 46 107.07 -8.27 23.26
CA PRO A 46 107.55 -6.93 22.89
C PRO A 46 108.54 -6.96 21.71
N GLN A 47 108.73 -5.85 20.98
CA GLN A 47 110.00 -5.60 20.28
C GLN A 47 110.18 -4.15 19.81
N SER A 48 111.43 -3.83 19.56
CA SER A 48 112.12 -2.57 19.75
C SER A 48 112.13 -1.58 18.57
N ARG A 49 112.53 -0.35 18.89
CA ARG A 49 113.26 0.63 18.06
C ARG A 49 112.50 1.28 16.89
N SER A 50 112.38 2.61 16.96
CA SER A 50 113.33 3.51 16.28
C SER A 50 112.81 4.96 16.32
N GLN A 51 113.62 5.85 16.88
CA GLN A 51 113.42 7.29 16.87
C GLN A 51 113.55 7.84 15.44
N ARG A 52 112.46 8.34 14.85
CA ARG A 52 112.50 9.44 13.87
C ARG A 52 111.11 10.00 13.58
N GLN A 53 110.60 10.86 14.47
CA GLN A 53 109.46 11.72 14.13
C GLN A 53 109.60 13.09 14.79
N VAL A 54 110.09 14.06 14.02
CA VAL A 54 109.80 15.48 14.24
C VAL A 54 109.65 16.13 12.86
N ARG A 55 108.55 15.82 12.15
CA ARG A 55 108.01 16.63 11.02
C ARG A 55 106.70 16.13 10.37
N GLY A 56 106.10 15.03 10.83
CA GLY A 56 104.82 14.51 10.32
C GLY A 56 103.57 14.83 11.16
N GLY A 57 103.72 15.47 12.32
CA GLY A 57 102.62 15.69 13.27
C GLY A 57 101.63 16.79 12.88
N TYR A 58 102.06 17.78 12.10
CA TYR A 58 101.23 18.92 11.74
C TYR A 58 100.22 18.59 10.63
N LEU A 59 100.64 17.84 9.61
CA LEU A 59 99.78 17.36 8.52
C LEU A 59 98.78 16.30 9.02
N LYS A 60 99.20 15.37 9.89
CA LYS A 60 98.29 14.41 10.53
C LYS A 60 97.28 15.09 11.46
N LYS A 61 97.67 16.11 12.24
CA LYS A 61 96.73 16.91 13.04
C LYS A 61 95.74 17.69 12.18
N LYS A 62 96.17 18.24 11.04
CA LYS A 62 95.29 18.95 10.12
C LYS A 62 94.27 18.02 9.46
N HIS A 63 94.70 16.87 8.95
CA HIS A 63 93.78 15.88 8.38
C HIS A 63 92.88 15.22 9.43
N ALA A 64 93.36 15.00 10.66
CA ALA A 64 92.54 14.54 11.77
C ALA A 64 91.48 15.58 12.16
N LYS A 65 91.84 16.87 12.17
CA LYS A 65 90.91 17.98 12.43
C LYS A 65 89.86 18.11 11.32
N GLU A 66 90.27 18.04 10.05
CA GLU A 66 89.35 18.05 8.89
C GLU A 66 88.43 16.80 8.88
N ALA A 67 88.94 15.63 9.26
CA ALA A 67 88.13 14.42 9.40
C ALA A 67 87.14 14.54 10.57
N GLN A 68 87.57 15.13 11.69
CA GLN A 68 86.71 15.37 12.86
C GLN A 68 85.63 16.41 12.55
N GLU A 69 85.96 17.47 11.81
CA GLU A 69 85.00 18.45 11.30
C GLU A 69 83.99 17.80 10.34
N LYS A 70 84.42 16.92 9.43
CA LYS A 70 83.51 16.13 8.56
C LYS A 70 82.60 15.20 9.35
N ILE A 71 83.10 14.52 10.39
CA ILE A 71 82.28 13.65 11.26
C ILE A 71 81.22 14.47 12.02
N VAL A 72 81.59 15.66 12.49
CA VAL A 72 80.66 16.59 13.15
C VAL A 72 79.63 17.13 12.15
N GLU A 73 80.06 17.48 10.93
CA GLU A 73 79.17 17.96 9.87
C GLU A 73 78.19 16.87 9.40
N GLU A 74 78.66 15.63 9.18
CA GLU A 74 77.82 14.47 8.87
C GLU A 74 76.84 14.15 10.02
N GLY A 75 77.29 14.28 11.27
CA GLY A 75 76.45 14.19 12.45
C GLY A 75 75.32 15.23 12.47
N MET A 76 75.63 16.48 12.13
CA MET A 76 74.64 17.57 12.00
C MET A 76 73.68 17.36 10.83
N ILE A 77 74.15 16.81 9.71
CA ILE A 77 73.30 16.47 8.56
C ILE A 77 72.33 15.33 8.94
N ARG A 78 72.81 14.32 9.66
CA ARG A 78 71.99 13.19 10.12
C ARG A 78 70.90 13.63 11.10
N THR A 79 71.22 14.48 12.07
CA THR A 79 70.23 15.03 13.00
C THR A 79 69.22 15.91 12.28
N LYS A 80 69.65 16.75 11.32
CA LYS A 80 68.75 17.56 10.50
C LYS A 80 67.77 16.71 9.67
N ARG A 81 68.24 15.63 9.03
CA ARG A 81 67.38 14.70 8.28
C ARG A 81 66.38 13.97 9.18
N PHE A 82 66.82 13.53 10.35
CA PHE A 82 65.95 12.90 11.34
C PHE A 82 64.85 13.86 11.81
N MET A 83 65.21 15.12 12.11
CA MET A 83 64.26 16.16 12.50
C MET A 83 63.24 16.46 11.39
N GLN A 84 63.69 16.56 10.13
CA GLN A 84 62.79 16.75 8.98
C GLN A 84 61.84 15.56 8.78
N HIS A 85 62.34 14.33 8.92
CA HIS A 85 61.51 13.13 8.81
C HIS A 85 60.46 13.08 9.94
N LYS A 86 60.87 13.40 11.17
CA LYS A 86 59.96 13.49 12.32
C LYS A 86 58.89 14.56 12.11
N GLU A 87 59.28 15.76 11.68
CA GLU A 87 58.34 16.85 11.39
C GLU A 87 57.34 16.46 10.29
N ASN A 88 57.81 15.79 9.22
CA ASN A 88 56.93 15.32 8.14
C ASN A 88 55.97 14.22 8.62
N ALA A 89 56.43 13.30 9.47
CA ALA A 89 55.58 12.28 10.06
C ALA A 89 54.51 12.88 10.99
N ASP A 90 54.89 13.85 11.82
CA ASP A 90 53.97 14.59 12.69
C ASP A 90 52.94 15.39 11.87
N ARG A 91 53.39 16.02 10.77
CA ARG A 91 52.51 16.75 9.84
C ARG A 91 51.50 15.82 9.19
N GLN A 92 51.93 14.65 8.69
CA GLN A 92 51.03 13.64 8.12
C GLN A 92 50.05 13.09 9.15
N MET A 93 50.51 12.81 10.38
CA MET A 93 49.65 12.34 11.46
C MET A 93 48.56 13.37 11.80
N ASN A 94 48.93 14.66 11.88
CA ASN A 94 48.00 15.75 12.14
C ASN A 94 46.99 15.95 11.01
N GLU A 95 47.43 15.89 9.75
CA GLU A 95 46.54 15.96 8.58
C GLU A 95 45.56 14.77 8.55
N ASN A 96 46.04 13.57 8.82
CA ASN A 96 45.20 12.37 8.89
C ASN A 96 44.19 12.48 10.05
N SER A 97 44.61 12.95 11.22
CA SER A 97 43.71 13.21 12.35
C SER A 97 42.62 14.23 12.00
N ARG A 98 42.98 15.31 11.29
CA ARG A 98 42.01 16.32 10.82
C ARG A 98 41.00 15.72 9.84
N LYS A 99 41.46 14.94 8.86
CA LYS A 99 40.58 14.24 7.89
C LYS A 99 39.64 13.25 8.57
N VAL A 100 40.12 12.52 9.58
CA VAL A 100 39.27 11.60 10.37
C VAL A 100 38.22 12.38 11.15
N LYS A 101 38.59 13.45 11.84
CA LYS A 101 37.64 14.30 12.58
C LYS A 101 36.56 14.88 11.67
N GLU A 102 36.95 15.35 10.48
CA GLU A 102 36.01 15.88 9.49
C GLU A 102 35.05 14.81 8.97
N LYS A 103 35.55 13.62 8.62
CA LYS A 103 34.69 12.49 8.21
C LYS A 103 33.73 12.06 9.32
N VAL A 104 34.19 12.01 10.57
CA VAL A 104 33.32 11.68 11.72
C VAL A 104 32.23 12.74 11.89
N ALA A 105 32.57 14.03 11.77
CA ALA A 105 31.60 15.13 11.83
C ALA A 105 30.59 15.07 10.68
N GLU A 106 31.03 14.74 9.47
CA GLU A 106 30.16 14.58 8.30
C GLU A 106 29.19 13.41 8.47
N ILE A 107 29.67 12.26 8.94
CA ILE A 107 28.82 11.10 9.25
C ILE A 107 27.80 11.45 10.33
N ALA A 108 28.20 12.19 11.37
CA ALA A 108 27.30 12.64 12.42
C ALA A 108 26.21 13.58 11.87
N ARG A 109 26.57 14.52 11.00
CA ARG A 109 25.60 15.40 10.32
C ARG A 109 24.60 14.62 9.47
N LYS A 110 25.09 13.70 8.62
CA LYS A 110 24.21 12.85 7.79
C LYS A 110 23.25 12.02 8.63
N LYS A 111 23.73 11.46 9.76
CA LYS A 111 22.88 10.72 10.70
C LYS A 111 21.81 11.60 11.33
N GLU A 112 22.18 12.81 11.74
CA GLU A 112 21.25 13.79 12.31
C GLU A 112 20.20 14.24 11.28
N ASP A 113 20.60 14.53 10.05
CA ASP A 113 19.67 14.91 8.97
C ASP A 113 18.70 13.78 8.64
N ASN A 114 19.20 12.54 8.55
CA ASN A 114 18.35 11.36 8.39
C ASN A 114 17.36 11.23 9.55
N TYR A 115 17.83 11.36 10.79
CA TYR A 115 16.98 11.30 11.98
C TYR A 115 15.88 12.37 11.95
N ARG A 116 16.20 13.60 11.55
CA ARG A 116 15.22 14.68 11.39
C ARG A 116 14.17 14.36 10.33
N SER A 117 14.59 13.80 9.19
CA SER A 117 13.66 13.37 8.13
C SER A 117 12.72 12.29 8.64
N LEU A 118 13.27 11.22 9.22
CA LEU A 118 12.51 10.10 9.78
C LEU A 118 11.52 10.58 10.86
N ARG A 119 11.94 11.49 11.73
CA ARG A 119 11.08 12.08 12.76
C ARG A 119 9.96 12.91 12.15
N LYS A 120 10.23 13.70 11.11
CA LYS A 120 9.22 14.47 10.39
C LYS A 120 8.19 13.55 9.74
N ASP A 121 8.63 12.49 9.08
CA ASP A 121 7.75 11.51 8.43
C ASP A 121 6.85 10.81 9.46
N LEU A 122 7.40 10.47 10.64
CA LEU A 122 6.62 9.88 11.73
C LEU A 122 5.55 10.85 12.25
N LEU A 123 5.90 12.12 12.46
CA LEU A 123 4.93 13.13 12.89
C LEU A 123 3.82 13.31 11.84
N GLN A 124 4.17 13.42 10.56
CA GLN A 124 3.20 13.51 9.47
C GLN A 124 2.31 12.27 9.38
N GLY A 125 2.86 11.07 9.60
CA GLY A 125 2.09 9.84 9.65
C GLY A 125 1.09 9.82 10.82
N ASN A 126 1.49 10.34 11.98
CA ASN A 126 0.61 10.42 13.15
C ASN A 126 -0.51 11.46 12.96
N ASP A 127 -0.19 12.61 12.35
CA ASP A 127 -1.17 13.64 12.00
C ASP A 127 -2.19 13.08 10.99
N LEU A 128 -1.72 12.38 9.95
CA LEU A 128 -2.57 11.72 8.97
C LEU A 128 -3.47 10.65 9.62
N ALA A 129 -2.93 9.83 10.53
CA ALA A 129 -3.72 8.83 11.25
C ALA A 129 -4.82 9.47 12.10
N SER A 130 -4.50 10.60 12.75
CA SER A 130 -5.46 11.40 13.52
C SER A 130 -6.55 12.00 12.61
N ASP A 131 -6.18 12.50 11.44
CA ASP A 131 -7.10 13.04 10.44
C ASP A 131 -8.06 11.97 9.91
N VAL A 132 -7.54 10.79 9.58
CA VAL A 132 -8.35 9.65 9.14
C VAL A 132 -9.30 9.22 10.27
N GLY A 133 -8.82 9.16 11.51
CA GLY A 133 -9.66 8.87 12.67
C GLY A 133 -10.82 9.84 12.83
N ARG A 134 -10.54 11.15 12.73
CA ARG A 134 -11.59 12.19 12.76
C ARG A 134 -12.56 12.08 11.60
N TYR A 135 -12.05 11.83 10.38
CA TYR A 135 -12.88 11.66 9.20
C TYR A 135 -13.85 10.47 9.36
N LEU A 136 -13.35 9.32 9.81
CA LEU A 136 -14.17 8.13 10.03
C LEU A 136 -15.23 8.38 11.10
N LEU A 137 -14.85 9.03 12.22
CA LEU A 137 -15.81 9.39 13.26
C LEU A 137 -16.93 10.29 12.71
N ASN A 138 -16.56 11.34 11.98
CA ASN A 138 -17.50 12.25 11.34
C ASN A 138 -18.40 11.54 10.31
N HIS A 139 -17.84 10.61 9.54
CA HIS A 139 -18.62 9.81 8.62
C HIS A 139 -19.63 8.92 9.36
N HIS A 140 -19.22 8.24 10.43
CA HIS A 140 -20.12 7.41 11.23
C HIS A 140 -21.22 8.21 11.91
N THR A 141 -20.91 9.38 12.49
CA THR A 141 -21.91 10.25 13.10
C THR A 141 -22.88 10.81 12.06
N ALA A 142 -22.39 11.22 10.89
CA ALA A 142 -23.23 11.69 9.78
C ALA A 142 -24.17 10.59 9.26
N GLN A 143 -23.68 9.35 9.11
CA GLN A 143 -24.51 8.23 8.69
C GLN A 143 -25.61 7.93 9.72
N ARG A 144 -25.27 7.92 11.02
CA ARG A 144 -26.27 7.74 12.10
C ARG A 144 -27.31 8.86 12.10
N ALA A 145 -26.86 10.11 11.94
CA ALA A 145 -27.76 11.26 11.86
C ALA A 145 -28.69 11.17 10.64
N LYS A 146 -28.18 10.73 9.49
CA LYS A 146 -28.96 10.51 8.27
C LYS A 146 -30.03 9.43 8.48
N VAL A 147 -29.66 8.27 9.02
CA VAL A 147 -30.59 7.17 9.27
C VAL A 147 -31.65 7.59 10.29
N LYS A 148 -31.25 8.27 11.37
CA LYS A 148 -32.19 8.81 12.36
C LYS A 148 -33.18 9.77 11.70
N LYS A 149 -32.69 10.75 10.93
CA LYS A 149 -33.57 11.69 10.22
C LYS A 149 -34.52 10.97 9.26
N GLN A 150 -34.04 9.98 8.51
CA GLN A 150 -34.89 9.17 7.63
C GLN A 150 -35.98 8.42 8.40
N TYR A 151 -35.63 7.86 9.56
CA TYR A 151 -36.59 7.20 10.44
C TYR A 151 -37.62 8.19 10.99
N ASP A 152 -37.19 9.34 11.52
CA ASP A 152 -38.08 10.36 12.08
C ASP A 152 -39.05 10.87 10.99
N THR A 153 -38.54 11.19 9.80
CA THR A 153 -39.37 11.58 8.64
C THR A 153 -40.34 10.48 8.22
N TRP A 154 -39.89 9.22 8.14
CA TRP A 154 -40.77 8.11 7.79
C TRP A 154 -41.86 7.91 8.86
N ASN A 155 -41.50 8.02 10.13
CA ASN A 155 -42.42 7.85 11.24
C ASN A 155 -43.49 8.94 11.26
N GLU A 156 -43.13 10.19 10.99
CA GLU A 156 -44.06 11.31 10.92
C GLU A 156 -44.93 11.28 9.66
N GLU A 157 -44.30 11.21 8.48
CA GLU A 157 -44.99 11.38 7.20
C GLU A 157 -45.77 10.12 6.77
N ILE A 158 -45.27 8.92 7.06
CA ILE A 158 -45.90 7.65 6.66
C ILE A 158 -46.66 7.04 7.81
N TYR A 159 -45.95 6.64 8.87
CA TYR A 159 -46.59 5.90 9.95
C TYR A 159 -47.66 6.73 10.65
N GLY A 160 -47.33 7.99 11.01
CA GLY A 160 -48.25 8.94 11.60
C GLY A 160 -49.50 9.13 10.75
N THR A 161 -49.33 9.46 9.46
CA THR A 161 -50.46 9.65 8.54
C THR A 161 -51.35 8.41 8.42
N ILE A 162 -50.77 7.21 8.29
CA ILE A 162 -51.53 5.96 8.21
C ILE A 162 -52.25 5.68 9.52
N ALA A 163 -51.55 5.76 10.65
CA ALA A 163 -52.09 5.48 11.97
C ALA A 163 -53.23 6.44 12.31
N THR A 164 -53.04 7.75 12.11
CA THR A 164 -54.09 8.75 12.35
C THR A 164 -55.34 8.50 11.51
N LYS A 165 -55.18 8.15 10.23
CA LYS A 165 -56.34 7.81 9.37
C LYS A 165 -57.04 6.53 9.83
N ILE A 166 -56.29 5.49 10.21
CA ILE A 166 -56.87 4.25 10.76
C ILE A 166 -57.63 4.55 12.06
N HIS A 167 -57.05 5.33 12.97
CA HIS A 167 -57.71 5.72 14.21
C HIS A 167 -58.97 6.54 13.94
N THR A 168 -58.92 7.48 13.01
CA THR A 168 -60.09 8.29 12.64
C THR A 168 -61.24 7.44 12.09
N GLU A 169 -60.93 6.48 11.20
CA GLU A 169 -61.92 5.52 10.66
C GLU A 169 -62.40 4.50 11.69
N LEU A 170 -61.57 4.16 12.67
CA LEU A 170 -61.96 3.27 13.76
C LEU A 170 -62.88 4.00 14.75
N ASP A 171 -62.56 5.25 15.07
CA ASP A 171 -63.32 6.10 15.99
C ASP A 171 -64.67 6.54 15.38
N SER A 172 -64.74 6.73 14.07
CA SER A 172 -65.99 6.98 13.35
C SER A 172 -66.96 5.80 13.46
N ARG A 173 -66.44 4.58 13.65
CA ARG A 173 -67.23 3.35 13.72
C ARG A 173 -67.72 3.08 15.13
N SER A 174 -69.02 3.29 15.36
CA SER A 174 -69.64 2.98 16.64
C SER A 174 -69.57 1.48 16.97
N TYR A 175 -69.08 1.14 18.17
CA TYR A 175 -69.09 -0.23 18.70
C TYR A 175 -70.48 -0.86 18.67
N LYS A 176 -71.52 -0.08 19.00
CA LYS A 176 -72.92 -0.56 19.00
C LYS A 176 -73.35 -1.02 17.61
N HIS A 177 -72.98 -0.27 16.57
CA HIS A 177 -73.29 -0.63 15.19
C HIS A 177 -72.55 -1.90 14.76
N MET A 178 -71.26 -2.04 15.09
CA MET A 178 -70.52 -3.28 14.81
C MET A 178 -71.12 -4.51 15.50
N HIS A 179 -71.54 -4.35 16.76
CA HIS A 179 -72.17 -5.43 17.51
C HIS A 179 -73.51 -5.85 16.89
N GLN A 180 -74.34 -4.89 16.47
CA GLN A 180 -75.59 -5.17 15.77
C GLN A 180 -75.37 -5.89 14.44
N GLU A 181 -74.40 -5.46 13.63
CA GLU A 181 -74.05 -6.15 12.37
C GLU A 181 -73.55 -7.58 12.63
N LYS A 182 -72.72 -7.80 13.67
CA LYS A 182 -72.29 -9.14 14.08
C LYS A 182 -73.48 -10.04 14.42
N LEU A 183 -74.45 -9.53 15.19
CA LEU A 183 -75.66 -10.27 15.53
C LEU A 183 -76.48 -10.59 14.27
N LYS A 184 -76.69 -9.64 13.36
CA LYS A 184 -77.39 -9.89 12.09
C LYS A 184 -76.72 -10.99 11.25
N HIS A 185 -75.39 -11.00 11.16
CA HIS A 185 -74.67 -12.06 10.44
C HIS A 185 -74.80 -13.42 11.13
N TYR A 186 -74.81 -13.43 12.46
CA TYR A 186 -75.03 -14.64 13.24
C TYR A 186 -76.46 -15.17 13.09
N ASP A 187 -77.47 -14.29 13.10
CA ASP A 187 -78.87 -14.67 12.89
C ASP A 187 -79.08 -15.26 11.49
N LYS A 188 -78.46 -14.68 10.45
CA LYS A 188 -78.47 -15.25 9.10
C LYS A 188 -77.84 -16.65 9.06
N PHE A 189 -76.71 -16.83 9.74
CA PHE A 189 -76.07 -18.14 9.85
C PHE A 189 -76.99 -19.17 10.51
N LEU A 190 -77.64 -18.81 11.62
CA LEU A 190 -78.60 -19.70 12.30
C LEU A 190 -79.81 -20.02 11.41
N ALA A 191 -80.35 -19.03 10.70
CA ALA A 191 -81.49 -19.23 9.79
C ALA A 191 -81.17 -20.25 8.69
N VAL A 192 -80.00 -20.13 8.04
CA VAL A 192 -79.58 -21.09 7.00
C VAL A 192 -79.27 -22.46 7.60
N THR A 193 -78.60 -22.50 8.75
CA THR A 193 -78.29 -23.76 9.45
C THR A 193 -79.57 -24.51 9.83
N ASN A 194 -80.59 -23.81 10.33
CA ASN A 194 -81.86 -24.41 10.71
C ASN A 194 -82.70 -24.83 9.50
N ALA A 195 -82.62 -24.11 8.37
CA ALA A 195 -83.37 -24.43 7.15
C ALA A 195 -82.80 -25.64 6.40
N LYS A 196 -81.47 -25.78 6.35
CA LYS A 196 -80.78 -26.82 5.56
C LYS A 196 -80.12 -27.92 6.40
N GLY A 197 -80.14 -27.81 7.72
CA GLY A 197 -79.49 -28.73 8.66
C GLY A 197 -77.95 -28.64 8.72
N SER A 198 -77.30 -28.06 7.71
CA SER A 198 -75.84 -27.93 7.60
C SER A 198 -75.45 -26.81 6.62
N VAL A 199 -74.42 -26.04 6.95
CA VAL A 199 -73.77 -25.08 6.04
C VAL A 199 -72.43 -25.66 5.61
N PHE A 200 -72.29 -25.97 4.32
CA PHE A 200 -71.04 -26.48 3.76
C PHE A 200 -70.06 -25.34 3.51
N ARG A 201 -68.81 -25.49 3.97
CA ARG A 201 -67.78 -24.46 3.83
C ARG A 201 -67.18 -24.37 2.43
N ASP A 202 -67.32 -25.42 1.64
CA ASP A 202 -66.63 -25.57 0.36
C ASP A 202 -67.35 -24.85 -0.79
N ILE A 203 -68.65 -24.58 -0.64
CA ILE A 203 -69.48 -23.87 -1.62
C ILE A 203 -70.14 -22.69 -0.93
N ILE A 204 -69.68 -21.48 -1.26
CA ILE A 204 -70.27 -20.24 -0.74
C ILE A 204 -71.40 -19.82 -1.68
N ILE A 205 -72.63 -19.82 -1.18
CA ILE A 205 -73.81 -19.31 -1.88
C ILE A 205 -74.11 -17.93 -1.31
N GLU A 206 -73.63 -16.88 -1.98
CA GLU A 206 -73.74 -15.48 -1.49
C GLU A 206 -75.20 -15.04 -1.27
N SER A 207 -76.16 -15.62 -1.98
CA SER A 207 -77.59 -15.31 -1.83
C SER A 207 -78.20 -15.83 -0.53
N GLU A 208 -77.61 -16.85 0.09
CA GLU A 208 -78.14 -17.47 1.31
C GLU A 208 -77.37 -16.99 2.54
N TYR A 209 -76.07 -17.18 2.53
CA TYR A 209 -75.18 -16.77 3.61
C TYR A 209 -73.75 -16.67 3.08
N ASP A 210 -73.18 -15.47 3.15
CA ASP A 210 -71.77 -15.23 2.82
C ASP A 210 -70.95 -15.08 4.12
N PRO A 211 -70.08 -16.07 4.45
CA PRO A 211 -69.23 -16.01 5.63
C PRO A 211 -68.10 -14.98 5.51
N LEU A 212 -67.85 -14.41 4.33
CA LEU A 212 -66.75 -13.46 4.07
C LEU A 212 -67.15 -12.00 4.23
N ILE A 213 -68.44 -11.71 4.50
CA ILE A 213 -68.92 -10.33 4.74
C ILE A 213 -68.12 -9.60 5.82
N PRO A 214 -67.77 -10.20 6.98
CA PRO A 214 -66.96 -9.53 8.00
C PRO A 214 -65.58 -9.09 7.47
N ASN A 215 -64.94 -9.89 6.60
CA ASN A 215 -63.67 -9.53 5.98
C ASN A 215 -63.84 -8.41 4.94
N ARG A 216 -64.94 -8.43 4.18
CA ARG A 216 -65.28 -7.36 3.25
C ARG A 216 -65.52 -6.02 3.97
N ASN A 217 -66.12 -6.08 5.17
CA ASN A 217 -66.44 -4.96 6.07
C ASN A 217 -65.26 -4.56 6.99
N SER A 218 -64.05 -5.03 6.71
CA SER A 218 -62.83 -4.59 7.41
C SER A 218 -62.55 -3.11 7.12
N VAL A 219 -61.87 -2.44 8.06
CA VAL A 219 -61.46 -1.04 7.88
C VAL A 219 -60.42 -0.98 6.76
N LYS A 220 -60.75 -0.27 5.68
CA LYS A 220 -59.87 -0.03 4.54
C LYS A 220 -59.63 1.45 4.42
N VAL A 221 -58.41 1.88 4.73
CA VAL A 221 -58.01 3.28 4.61
C VAL A 221 -57.35 3.47 3.25
N GLN A 222 -57.89 4.35 2.42
CA GLN A 222 -57.18 4.83 1.24
C GLN A 222 -56.21 5.94 1.66
N THR A 223 -54.93 5.73 1.36
CA THR A 223 -53.90 6.75 1.52
C THR A 223 -53.66 7.45 0.20
N GLU A 224 -53.37 8.75 0.27
CA GLU A 224 -52.85 9.50 -0.86
C GLU A 224 -51.41 9.04 -1.16
N VAL A 225 -50.79 9.62 -2.20
CA VAL A 225 -49.40 9.32 -2.56
C VAL A 225 -48.47 9.71 -1.40
N LEU A 226 -48.08 8.71 -0.60
CA LEU A 226 -47.18 8.86 0.53
C LEU A 226 -45.76 9.17 0.04
N LYS A 227 -45.09 10.11 0.71
CA LYS A 227 -43.69 10.44 0.44
C LYS A 227 -42.80 9.56 1.29
N ASP A 228 -42.25 8.52 0.68
CA ASP A 228 -41.36 7.59 1.37
C ASP A 228 -39.91 8.07 1.26
N PRO A 229 -39.24 8.44 2.36
CA PRO A 229 -37.86 8.90 2.32
C PRO A 229 -36.88 7.84 1.78
N ILE A 230 -37.20 6.54 1.90
CA ILE A 230 -36.39 5.44 1.38
C ILE A 230 -36.60 5.27 -0.13
N LYS A 231 -37.84 5.50 -0.60
CA LYS A 231 -38.19 5.40 -2.04
C LYS A 231 -38.15 6.74 -2.76
N ARG A 232 -37.69 7.82 -2.10
CA ARG A 232 -37.70 9.18 -2.66
C ARG A 232 -37.00 9.26 -4.02
N SER A 233 -35.92 8.51 -4.23
CA SER A 233 -35.21 8.43 -5.52
C SER A 233 -36.11 7.93 -6.65
N VAL A 234 -36.85 6.86 -6.39
CA VAL A 234 -37.79 6.25 -7.34
C VAL A 234 -38.98 7.18 -7.54
N GLN A 235 -39.55 7.69 -6.45
CA GLN A 235 -40.69 8.61 -6.49
C GLN A 235 -40.37 9.90 -7.24
N ARG A 236 -39.19 10.50 -7.00
CA ARG A 236 -38.70 11.67 -7.74
C ARG A 236 -38.57 11.37 -9.24
N THR A 237 -38.03 10.20 -9.59
CA THR A 237 -37.91 9.80 -11.00
C THR A 237 -39.28 9.64 -11.65
N LEU A 238 -40.26 9.10 -10.94
CA LEU A 238 -41.64 8.98 -11.41
C LEU A 238 -42.32 10.35 -11.53
N GLU A 239 -42.10 11.26 -10.56
CA GLU A 239 -42.56 12.65 -10.61
C GLU A 239 -41.98 13.37 -11.84
N GLU A 240 -40.66 13.28 -12.07
CA GLU A 240 -39.98 13.88 -13.23
C GLU A 240 -40.50 13.32 -14.57
N LYS A 241 -40.77 12.00 -14.64
CA LYS A 241 -41.41 11.37 -15.81
C LYS A 241 -42.85 11.84 -16.00
N GLY A 242 -43.61 12.03 -14.92
CA GLY A 242 -45.00 12.49 -14.96
C GLY A 242 -45.16 13.98 -15.31
N LEU A 243 -44.16 14.81 -15.00
CA LEU A 243 -44.12 16.23 -15.38
C LEU A 243 -43.66 16.47 -16.82
N SER A 244 -43.01 15.49 -17.46
CA SER A 244 -42.50 15.61 -18.83
C SER A 244 -43.61 15.36 -19.87
N LYS A 245 -44.59 16.26 -19.95
CA LYS A 245 -45.51 16.32 -21.11
C LYS A 245 -44.91 17.05 -22.31
N ASP A 246 -43.85 17.85 -22.09
CA ASP A 246 -43.19 18.62 -23.14
C ASP A 246 -41.71 18.24 -23.28
N VAL A 247 -41.37 17.65 -24.45
CA VAL A 247 -40.15 17.76 -25.28
C VAL A 247 -38.77 17.89 -24.58
N ILE A 248 -38.58 17.42 -23.36
CA ILE A 248 -37.25 17.18 -22.81
C ILE A 248 -37.02 15.69 -22.94
N ARG A 249 -36.11 15.28 -23.84
CA ARG A 249 -35.70 13.87 -23.95
C ARG A 249 -35.29 13.45 -22.54
N PRO A 250 -36.02 12.54 -21.88
CA PRO A 250 -35.65 12.09 -20.55
C PRO A 250 -34.22 11.57 -20.68
N ARG A 251 -33.32 11.96 -19.76
CA ARG A 251 -32.04 11.25 -19.66
C ARG A 251 -32.37 9.76 -19.65
N GLU A 252 -31.74 8.98 -20.51
CA GLU A 252 -31.84 7.53 -20.54
C GLU A 252 -31.22 7.00 -19.24
N THR A 253 -31.94 7.15 -18.14
CA THR A 253 -31.58 6.57 -16.86
C THR A 253 -32.19 5.19 -16.83
N LEU A 254 -31.31 4.19 -16.67
CA LEU A 254 -31.69 2.81 -16.51
C LEU A 254 -32.73 2.68 -15.40
N ASN A 255 -33.77 1.88 -15.64
CA ASN A 255 -34.86 1.70 -14.69
C ASN A 255 -34.30 1.08 -13.39
N VAL A 256 -34.52 1.74 -12.26
CA VAL A 256 -33.96 1.33 -10.96
C VAL A 256 -34.49 -0.05 -10.53
N LEU A 257 -35.67 -0.47 -11.02
CA LEU A 257 -36.22 -1.81 -10.78
C LEU A 257 -35.47 -2.91 -11.56
N GLU A 258 -34.81 -2.57 -12.68
CA GLU A 258 -34.04 -3.52 -13.49
C GLU A 258 -32.68 -3.86 -12.85
N TRP A 259 -32.17 -3.02 -11.94
CA TRP A 259 -30.92 -3.29 -11.20
C TRP A 259 -31.01 -4.57 -10.36
N ALA A 260 -32.15 -4.83 -9.73
CA ALA A 260 -32.34 -6.01 -8.89
C ALA A 260 -32.41 -7.32 -9.71
N THR A 261 -32.75 -7.23 -11.00
CA THR A 261 -32.89 -8.41 -11.87
C THR A 261 -31.57 -8.94 -12.41
N GLY A 262 -30.45 -8.21 -12.20
CA GLY A 262 -29.13 -8.57 -12.71
C GLY A 262 -29.00 -8.49 -14.24
N LYS A 263 -30.06 -8.12 -14.95
CA LYS A 263 -30.10 -7.93 -16.41
C LYS A 263 -29.91 -6.45 -16.72
N ILE A 264 -28.68 -5.97 -16.57
CA ILE A 264 -28.33 -4.59 -16.93
C ILE A 264 -28.06 -4.57 -18.44
N GLU A 265 -29.07 -4.22 -19.22
CA GLU A 265 -29.00 -4.22 -20.70
C GLU A 265 -28.16 -3.07 -21.28
N ALA A 266 -27.77 -2.09 -20.46
CA ALA A 266 -27.11 -0.85 -20.90
C ALA A 266 -25.57 -0.86 -20.83
N THR A 267 -24.95 -1.89 -20.24
CA THR A 267 -23.47 -2.05 -20.26
C THR A 267 -23.11 -2.90 -21.49
N PRO A 268 -21.99 -2.66 -22.21
CA PRO A 268 -21.58 -3.49 -23.35
C PRO A 268 -21.62 -5.02 -23.08
N HIS A 269 -21.46 -5.43 -21.82
CA HIS A 269 -21.59 -6.82 -21.37
C HIS A 269 -23.04 -7.36 -21.33
N GLY A 270 -24.05 -6.51 -21.09
CA GLY A 270 -25.46 -6.89 -21.05
C GLY A 270 -26.07 -7.15 -22.43
N PHE A 271 -25.69 -6.34 -23.42
CA PHE A 271 -26.07 -6.56 -24.83
C PHE A 271 -25.47 -7.88 -25.37
N PHE A 272 -24.24 -8.19 -24.97
CA PHE A 272 -23.56 -9.44 -25.33
C PHE A 272 -24.22 -10.67 -24.70
N ALA A 273 -24.69 -10.58 -23.45
CA ALA A 273 -25.40 -11.67 -22.79
C ALA A 273 -26.71 -12.03 -23.50
N LYS A 274 -27.46 -11.04 -24.00
CA LYS A 274 -28.67 -11.24 -24.81
C LYS A 274 -28.37 -11.90 -26.16
N MET A 275 -27.36 -11.39 -26.87
CA MET A 275 -26.92 -11.96 -28.16
C MET A 275 -26.41 -13.40 -28.04
N MET A 276 -25.81 -13.77 -26.90
CA MET A 276 -25.34 -15.13 -26.62
C MET A 276 -26.44 -16.08 -26.11
N SER A 277 -27.51 -15.56 -25.51
CA SER A 277 -28.64 -16.37 -25.04
C SER A 277 -29.69 -16.61 -26.12
N GLU A 278 -29.88 -15.68 -27.06
CA GLU A 278 -30.76 -15.86 -28.23
C GLU A 278 -30.20 -16.84 -29.28
N ASN A 279 -28.88 -17.11 -29.28
CA ASN A 279 -28.21 -17.98 -30.26
C ASN A 279 -28.10 -19.47 -29.87
N ARG A 280 -28.84 -19.96 -28.87
CA ARG A 280 -28.91 -21.40 -28.58
C ARG A 280 -29.81 -22.14 -29.58
N LYS A 281 -29.36 -22.26 -30.84
CA LYS A 281 -29.84 -23.28 -31.79
C LYS A 281 -28.96 -24.54 -31.69
N PRO A 282 -29.51 -25.74 -31.96
CA PRO A 282 -28.98 -27.00 -31.45
C PRO A 282 -27.68 -27.46 -32.11
N ALA A 283 -26.75 -27.89 -31.24
CA ALA A 283 -25.61 -28.82 -31.32
C ALA A 283 -24.85 -29.19 -32.62
N ASN A 284 -25.33 -28.94 -33.84
CA ASN A 284 -24.71 -29.47 -35.07
C ASN A 284 -24.44 -28.39 -36.13
N ALA A 285 -23.74 -27.32 -35.75
CA ALA A 285 -23.15 -26.40 -36.72
C ALA A 285 -21.62 -26.41 -36.56
N THR A 286 -20.94 -26.91 -37.58
CA THR A 286 -19.49 -26.81 -37.77
C THR A 286 -19.03 -25.38 -37.47
N LYS A 287 -18.20 -25.23 -36.44
CA LYS A 287 -17.66 -23.94 -35.98
C LYS A 287 -17.07 -23.19 -37.17
N SER A 288 -17.61 -22.01 -37.48
CA SER A 288 -17.01 -21.14 -38.49
C SER A 288 -15.61 -20.73 -38.04
N LYS A 289 -14.65 -20.67 -38.97
CA LYS A 289 -13.27 -20.22 -38.71
C LYS A 289 -13.16 -18.82 -38.09
N THR A 290 -14.25 -18.05 -38.11
CA THR A 290 -14.37 -16.72 -37.50
C THR A 290 -14.77 -16.75 -36.02
N MET A 291 -15.24 -17.88 -35.48
CA MET A 291 -15.53 -18.05 -34.05
C MET A 291 -14.36 -18.58 -33.22
N GLU A 292 -13.25 -18.93 -33.85
CA GLU A 292 -12.05 -19.36 -33.13
C GLU A 292 -11.30 -18.13 -32.62
N SER A 293 -11.50 -17.81 -31.33
CA SER A 293 -10.72 -16.78 -30.64
C SER A 293 -9.25 -17.21 -30.59
N ARG A 294 -8.41 -16.58 -31.43
CA ARG A 294 -6.95 -16.69 -31.32
C ARG A 294 -6.38 -16.07 -30.04
N VAL A 295 -7.22 -15.34 -29.31
CA VAL A 295 -6.86 -14.60 -28.09
C VAL A 295 -6.88 -15.51 -26.86
N ALA A 296 -7.51 -16.69 -26.93
CA ALA A 296 -7.54 -17.63 -25.81
C ALA A 296 -6.14 -18.14 -25.40
N ASN A 297 -5.19 -18.19 -26.34
CA ASN A 297 -3.81 -18.65 -26.07
C ASN A 297 -2.85 -17.52 -25.67
N CYS A 298 -3.25 -16.24 -25.71
CA CYS A 298 -2.37 -15.11 -25.35
C CYS A 298 -2.76 -14.39 -24.05
N LEU A 299 -3.84 -14.81 -23.40
CA LEU A 299 -4.28 -14.28 -22.09
C LEU A 299 -3.83 -15.14 -20.90
N ASP A 300 -3.20 -16.31 -21.15
CA ASP A 300 -2.54 -17.08 -20.11
C ASP A 300 -1.12 -16.54 -19.91
N GLN A 301 -0.92 -15.75 -18.84
CA GLN A 301 0.33 -15.06 -18.51
C GLN A 301 1.51 -16.01 -18.28
N TYR A 302 1.26 -17.32 -18.22
CA TYR A 302 2.27 -18.34 -17.94
C TYR A 302 2.61 -19.24 -19.14
N ASN A 303 1.88 -19.16 -20.26
CA ASN A 303 2.07 -20.01 -21.44
C ASN A 303 2.22 -19.20 -22.73
N ILE A 304 3.27 -18.38 -22.81
CA ILE A 304 3.60 -17.62 -24.01
C ILE A 304 4.39 -18.53 -24.96
N ALA A 305 3.87 -18.74 -26.18
CA ALA A 305 4.61 -19.44 -27.24
C ALA A 305 5.90 -18.67 -27.57
N ARG A 306 7.06 -19.30 -27.38
CA ARG A 306 8.38 -18.70 -27.65
C ARG A 306 8.99 -19.33 -28.90
N GLY A 307 9.21 -18.53 -29.93
CA GLY A 307 9.85 -18.98 -31.17
C GLY A 307 9.88 -17.87 -32.21
N ARG A 308 10.93 -17.85 -33.05
CA ARG A 308 11.09 -16.83 -34.10
C ARG A 308 10.00 -16.94 -35.18
N ALA A 309 9.49 -18.14 -35.42
CA ALA A 309 8.40 -18.41 -36.36
C ALA A 309 7.05 -17.82 -35.89
N GLU A 310 6.74 -17.89 -34.59
CA GLU A 310 5.55 -17.23 -34.01
C GLU A 310 5.68 -15.69 -34.04
N LEU A 311 6.88 -15.17 -33.78
CA LEU A 311 7.17 -13.73 -33.86
C LEU A 311 7.01 -13.17 -35.29
N ASP A 312 7.51 -13.89 -36.30
CA ASP A 312 7.36 -13.50 -37.71
C ASP A 312 5.91 -13.60 -38.22
N LYS A 313 5.06 -14.42 -37.58
CA LYS A 313 3.61 -14.47 -37.84
C LYS A 313 2.86 -13.28 -37.25
N GLU A 314 3.24 -12.84 -36.04
CA GLU A 314 2.60 -11.69 -35.39
C GLU A 314 3.09 -10.36 -35.99
N PHE A 315 4.34 -10.31 -36.44
CA PHE A 315 4.96 -9.13 -37.03
C PHE A 315 5.46 -9.43 -38.45
N PRO A 316 4.56 -9.55 -39.44
CA PRO A 316 4.98 -9.78 -40.82
C PRO A 316 5.87 -8.64 -41.30
N GLN A 317 7.05 -8.97 -41.84
CA GLN A 317 7.98 -7.96 -42.36
C GLN A 317 7.27 -7.08 -43.39
N GLY A 318 7.28 -5.77 -43.15
CA GLY A 318 6.60 -4.78 -43.98
C GLY A 318 6.96 -4.89 -45.45
N LYS A 319 6.03 -4.50 -46.33
CA LYS A 319 6.19 -4.56 -47.79
C LYS A 319 7.49 -3.87 -48.22
N LYS A 320 8.47 -4.64 -48.71
CA LYS A 320 9.65 -4.08 -49.36
C LYS A 320 9.21 -3.32 -50.62
N THR A 321 9.49 -2.03 -50.67
CA THR A 321 9.30 -1.19 -51.86
C THR A 321 10.24 -1.70 -52.96
N LYS A 322 9.67 -2.23 -54.05
CA LYS A 322 10.45 -2.56 -55.25
C LYS A 322 10.87 -1.24 -55.90
N HIS A 323 12.16 -0.92 -55.93
CA HIS A 323 12.68 0.13 -56.81
C HIS A 323 12.42 -0.28 -58.26
N THR A 324 11.40 0.33 -58.87
CA THR A 324 11.13 0.19 -60.30
C THR A 324 12.09 1.12 -61.02
N GLN A 325 13.13 0.56 -61.63
CA GLN A 325 13.98 1.30 -62.55
C GLN A 325 13.13 1.75 -63.74
N LYS A 326 12.96 3.07 -63.91
CA LYS A 326 12.36 3.68 -65.10
C LYS A 326 13.23 3.30 -66.30
N LYS A 327 12.67 2.56 -67.26
CA LYS A 327 13.24 2.49 -68.62
C LYS A 327 12.98 3.82 -69.32
N GLU A 328 14.03 4.62 -69.48
CA GLU A 328 14.03 5.76 -70.39
C GLU A 328 13.90 5.24 -71.83
N LYS A 329 12.82 5.64 -72.52
CA LYS A 329 12.77 5.59 -73.98
C LYS A 329 13.45 6.85 -74.49
N LEU A 330 14.72 6.71 -74.87
CA LEU A 330 15.41 7.66 -75.72
C LEU A 330 14.80 7.57 -77.12
N VAL A 331 14.15 8.65 -77.52
CA VAL A 331 13.83 8.94 -78.92
C VAL A 331 15.13 9.46 -79.54
N LEU A 332 15.66 8.71 -80.50
CA LEU A 332 16.65 9.20 -81.46
C LEU A 332 15.99 9.20 -82.84
N SER A 333 16.17 10.34 -83.50
CA SER A 333 15.78 10.69 -84.87
C SER A 333 16.17 9.65 -85.90
#